data_AF-A0A2H6F046-F1
#
_entry.id   AF-A0A2H6F046-F1
#
_cell.length_a   1.000
_cell.length_b   1.000
_cell.length_c   1.000
_cell.angle_alpha   90.00
_cell.angle_beta   90.00
_cell.angle_gamma   90.00
#
_symmetry.space_group_name_H-M   'P 1'
#
loop_
_entity.id
_entity.type
_entity.pdbx_description
1 polymer ?
#
loop_
_entity_poly.entity_id
_entity_poly.type
_entity_poly.pdbx_seq_one_letter_code
_entity_poly.pdbx_strand_id
1 'polypeptide(L)'
;MLDQEKFKNLHLNLAHFGWYTPEGYTGNITWVKDICKMLDDYNYLFTDVSCHRVVLKKYIQKFKSDYKKIGSDFPIVKERLLFGTDWHVLKRVPNFRDFKDDYIAVLKHENNFNDAEIKNFLSGNALNFLGLYKGGKNLKRLEKFYKDNNINPPEWFKSIRLSDGRS
;
A
#
# COMPACT_ATOMS: atom_id res chain seq x y z
N MET A 1 1.51 -18.15 13.53
CA MET A 1 0.13 -18.34 12.99
C MET A 1 0.18 -18.36 11.47
N LEU A 2 0.90 -17.43 10.83
CA LEU A 2 1.11 -17.41 9.37
C LEU A 2 1.95 -18.60 8.87
N ASP A 3 2.79 -19.20 9.73
CA ASP A 3 3.59 -20.40 9.41
C ASP A 3 2.77 -21.69 9.25
N GLN A 4 1.46 -21.64 9.54
CA GLN A 4 0.62 -22.82 9.32
C GLN A 4 0.46 -23.05 7.81
N GLU A 5 0.70 -24.29 7.38
CA GLU A 5 0.62 -24.73 5.97
C GLU A 5 -0.65 -24.23 5.24
N LYS A 6 -1.80 -24.22 5.92
CA LYS A 6 -3.07 -23.75 5.35
C LYS A 6 -3.11 -22.24 5.01
N PHE A 7 -2.23 -21.44 5.59
CA PHE A 7 -2.16 -19.99 5.42
C PHE A 7 -0.95 -19.53 4.62
N LYS A 8 -0.02 -20.42 4.25
CA LYS A 8 1.24 -20.05 3.59
C LYS A 8 1.09 -19.32 2.26
N ASN A 9 -0.07 -19.47 1.60
CA ASN A 9 -0.42 -18.83 0.33
C ASN A 9 -1.50 -17.75 0.49
N LEU A 10 -1.91 -17.43 1.72
CA LEU A 10 -2.90 -16.40 1.98
C LEU A 10 -2.24 -15.03 1.80
N HIS A 11 -2.77 -14.25 0.86
CA HIS A 11 -2.43 -12.84 0.76
C HIS A 11 -3.06 -12.10 1.94
N LEU A 12 -2.23 -11.47 2.77
CA LEU A 12 -2.66 -10.74 3.96
C LEU A 12 -2.21 -9.28 3.87
N ASN A 13 -3.10 -8.36 4.20
CA ASN A 13 -2.79 -6.93 4.34
C ASN A 13 -2.95 -6.51 5.79
N LEU A 14 -1.89 -6.00 6.41
CA LEU A 14 -1.93 -5.44 7.75
C LEU A 14 -2.35 -3.96 7.68
N ALA A 15 -3.41 -3.62 8.37
CA ALA A 15 -4.00 -2.29 8.27
C ALA A 15 -3.09 -1.21 8.88
N HIS A 16 -3.05 -0.04 8.23
CA HIS A 16 -2.45 1.20 8.76
C HIS A 16 -0.95 1.11 9.10
N PHE A 17 -0.24 0.09 8.62
CA PHE A 17 1.21 -0.09 8.81
C PHE A 17 1.66 -0.09 10.28
N GLY A 18 0.76 -0.45 11.19
CA GLY A 18 1.03 -0.46 12.64
C GLY A 18 1.38 0.90 13.20
N TRP A 19 1.02 1.99 12.52
CA TRP A 19 1.41 3.32 12.93
C TRP A 19 0.60 3.79 14.14
N TYR A 20 1.22 3.73 15.32
CA TYR A 20 0.73 4.36 16.52
C TYR A 20 1.51 5.66 16.77
N THR A 21 0.83 6.80 16.68
CA THR A 21 1.45 8.09 17.02
C THR A 21 1.57 8.21 18.54
N PRO A 22 2.72 8.69 19.06
CA PRO A 22 3.74 9.47 18.35
C PRO A 22 5.01 8.70 17.94
N GLU A 23 5.14 7.41 18.24
CA GLU A 23 6.44 6.71 18.18
C GLU A 23 6.94 6.43 16.76
N GLY A 24 6.06 6.12 15.80
CA GLY A 24 6.43 5.85 14.41
C GLY A 24 7.43 4.69 14.27
N TYR A 25 8.39 4.78 13.35
CA TYR A 25 9.39 3.71 13.12
C TYR A 25 10.59 3.76 14.09
N THR A 26 10.98 4.96 14.50
CA THR A 26 12.19 5.21 15.31
C THR A 26 11.95 5.22 16.82
N GLY A 27 10.72 4.95 17.28
CA GLY A 27 10.37 4.90 18.70
C GLY A 27 10.85 3.63 19.42
N ASN A 28 10.61 3.56 20.74
CA ASN A 28 11.01 2.42 21.57
C ASN A 28 10.04 1.22 21.48
N ILE A 29 8.78 1.46 21.11
CA ILE A 29 7.75 0.43 20.90
C ILE A 29 7.18 0.67 19.50
N THR A 30 7.53 -0.15 18.52
CA THR A 30 7.16 0.13 17.12
C THR A 30 6.67 -1.12 16.41
N TRP A 31 5.34 -1.28 16.35
CA TRP A 31 4.71 -2.24 15.45
C TRP A 31 5.16 -2.05 14.00
N VAL A 32 5.48 -0.81 13.59
CA VAL A 32 6.00 -0.50 12.25
C VAL A 32 7.24 -1.33 11.94
N LYS A 33 8.21 -1.43 12.86
CA LYS A 33 9.45 -2.18 12.65
C LYS A 33 9.20 -3.69 12.58
N ASP A 34 8.29 -4.20 13.41
CA ASP A 34 7.94 -5.62 13.37
C ASP A 34 7.18 -5.98 12.09
N ILE A 35 6.28 -5.11 11.62
CA ILE A 35 5.65 -5.28 10.31
C ILE A 35 6.68 -5.24 9.19
N CYS A 36 7.66 -4.33 9.22
CA CYS A 36 8.72 -4.30 8.21
C CYS A 36 9.51 -5.61 8.14
N LYS A 37 9.86 -6.20 9.29
CA LYS A 37 10.49 -7.54 9.35
C LYS A 37 9.57 -8.61 8.78
N MET A 38 8.29 -8.62 9.19
CA MET A 38 7.33 -9.59 8.68
C MET A 38 7.13 -9.48 7.17
N LEU A 39 7.21 -8.28 6.58
CA LEU A 39 7.13 -8.12 5.12
C LEU A 39 8.30 -8.80 4.40
N ASP A 40 9.47 -8.86 5.03
CA ASP A 40 10.65 -9.57 4.53
C ASP A 40 10.51 -11.09 4.72
N ASP A 41 9.98 -11.52 5.88
CA ASP A 41 9.82 -12.93 6.22
C ASP A 41 8.68 -13.64 5.46
N TYR A 42 7.60 -12.92 5.10
CA TYR A 42 6.38 -13.50 4.55
C TYR A 42 6.05 -12.99 3.14
N ASN A 43 6.25 -13.85 2.14
CA ASN A 43 6.08 -13.57 0.70
C ASN A 43 4.72 -13.01 0.26
N TYR A 44 3.66 -13.19 1.04
CA TYR A 44 2.30 -12.77 0.69
C TYR A 44 1.72 -11.72 1.66
N LEU A 45 2.59 -11.12 2.48
CA LEU A 45 2.21 -10.05 3.39
C LEU A 45 2.35 -8.69 2.72
N PHE A 46 1.39 -7.83 2.98
CA PHE A 46 1.30 -6.45 2.54
C PHE A 46 0.86 -5.57 3.70
N THR A 47 0.96 -4.26 3.52
CA THR A 47 0.46 -3.29 4.50
C THR A 47 -0.03 -2.03 3.81
N ASP A 48 -0.97 -1.31 4.40
CA ASP A 48 -1.47 -0.05 3.86
C ASP A 48 -1.22 1.16 4.76
N VAL A 49 -1.26 2.36 4.16
CA VAL A 49 -1.03 3.64 4.85
C VAL A 49 -2.31 4.32 5.34
N SER A 50 -3.45 3.63 5.31
CA SER A 50 -4.74 4.29 5.49
C SER A 50 -4.84 4.96 6.87
N CYS A 51 -5.57 6.07 6.96
CA CYS A 51 -5.76 6.87 8.19
C CYS A 51 -4.47 7.53 8.78
N HIS A 52 -3.31 7.42 8.13
CA HIS A 52 -2.12 8.12 8.59
C HIS A 52 -2.32 9.65 8.63
N ARG A 53 -1.66 10.33 9.57
CA ARG A 53 -1.83 11.77 9.78
C ARG A 53 -0.81 12.60 8.99
N VAL A 54 -0.46 12.16 7.77
CA VAL A 54 0.57 12.81 6.93
C VAL A 54 0.23 14.27 6.60
N VAL A 55 -1.07 14.57 6.48
CA VAL A 55 -1.63 15.90 6.18
C VAL A 55 -1.44 16.92 7.30
N LEU A 56 -1.04 16.47 8.49
CA LEU A 56 -0.76 17.37 9.60
C LEU A 56 0.71 17.78 9.55
N LYS A 57 0.95 19.08 9.32
CA LYS A 57 2.31 19.67 9.22
C LYS A 57 3.25 19.27 10.36
N LYS A 58 2.73 19.07 11.58
CA LYS A 58 3.53 18.63 12.74
C LYS A 58 4.14 17.23 12.60
N TYR A 59 3.61 16.37 11.72
CA TYR A 59 4.06 14.99 11.55
C TYR A 59 4.83 14.74 10.24
N ILE A 60 4.72 15.63 9.25
CA ILE A 60 5.28 15.40 7.91
C ILE A 60 6.80 15.13 7.94
N GLN A 61 7.56 15.85 8.77
CA GLN A 61 9.01 15.65 8.88
C GLN A 61 9.38 14.33 9.53
N LYS A 62 8.57 13.88 10.51
CA LYS A 62 8.76 12.56 11.12
C LYS A 62 8.47 11.45 10.10
N PHE A 63 7.39 11.58 9.33
CA PHE A 63 7.09 10.64 8.25
C PHE A 63 8.22 10.57 7.23
N LYS A 64 8.77 11.71 6.79
CA LYS A 64 9.92 11.76 5.88
C LYS A 64 11.13 11.01 6.43
N SER A 65 11.51 11.30 7.68
CA SER A 65 12.65 10.65 8.34
C SER A 65 12.42 9.14 8.54
N ASP A 66 11.24 8.76 9.03
CA ASP A 66 10.89 7.36 9.28
C ASP A 66 10.84 6.57 7.96
N TYR A 67 10.19 7.07 6.90
CA TYR A 67 10.14 6.37 5.62
C TYR A 67 11.49 6.29 4.92
N LYS A 68 12.35 7.30 5.05
CA LYS A 68 13.74 7.21 4.56
C LYS A 68 14.47 6.06 5.25
N LYS A 69 14.32 5.95 6.57
CA LYS A 69 14.97 4.88 7.32
C LYS A 69 14.36 3.51 7.00
N ILE A 70 13.04 3.40 6.90
CA ILE A 70 12.34 2.18 6.47
C ILE A 70 12.81 1.75 5.07
N GLY A 71 12.88 2.67 4.10
CA GLY A 71 13.31 2.35 2.74
C GLY A 71 14.76 1.86 2.66
N SER A 72 15.62 2.34 3.57
CA SER A 72 17.00 1.87 3.71
C SER A 72 17.10 0.52 4.42
N ASP A 73 16.37 0.33 5.52
CA ASP A 73 16.46 -0.86 6.36
C ASP A 73 15.68 -2.04 5.74
N PHE A 74 14.57 -1.77 5.04
CA PHE A 74 13.63 -2.75 4.49
C PHE A 74 13.12 -2.34 3.09
N PRO A 75 13.95 -2.47 2.03
CA PRO A 75 13.56 -2.07 0.67
C PRO A 75 12.27 -2.74 0.16
N ILE A 76 11.97 -3.96 0.65
CA ILE A 76 10.76 -4.73 0.29
C ILE A 76 9.45 -3.96 0.54
N VAL A 77 9.45 -3.01 1.48
CA VAL A 77 8.28 -2.15 1.76
C VAL A 77 7.79 -1.45 0.50
N LYS A 78 8.68 -1.07 -0.41
CA LYS A 78 8.31 -0.38 -1.66
C LYS A 78 7.40 -1.22 -2.56
N GLU A 79 7.53 -2.54 -2.51
CA GLU A 79 6.75 -3.50 -3.28
C GLU A 79 5.49 -3.98 -2.55
N ARG A 80 5.42 -3.75 -1.23
CA ARG A 80 4.37 -4.30 -0.34
C ARG A 80 3.50 -3.25 0.34
N LEU A 81 3.85 -1.97 0.21
CA LEU A 81 3.07 -0.85 0.71
C LEU A 81 1.93 -0.50 -0.25
N LEU A 82 0.72 -0.43 0.29
CA LEU A 82 -0.50 -0.13 -0.43
C LEU A 82 -1.00 1.28 -0.10
N PHE A 83 -1.41 2.03 -1.12
CA PHE A 83 -2.13 3.27 -0.91
C PHE A 83 -3.59 3.01 -0.52
N GLY A 84 -4.00 3.60 0.58
CA GLY A 84 -5.40 3.66 1.01
C GLY A 84 -5.62 4.93 1.82
N THR A 85 -6.82 5.50 1.73
CA THR A 85 -7.14 6.77 2.42
C THR A 85 -7.87 6.54 3.73
N ASP A 86 -8.66 5.47 3.81
CA ASP A 86 -9.72 5.32 4.81
C ASP A 86 -10.62 6.57 4.85
N TRP A 87 -11.19 6.89 3.69
CA TRP A 87 -11.84 8.18 3.41
C TRP A 87 -12.85 8.62 4.48
N HIS A 88 -13.66 7.70 5.01
CA HIS A 88 -14.68 8.02 6.02
C HIS A 88 -14.08 8.49 7.35
N VAL A 89 -12.90 7.99 7.71
CA VAL A 89 -12.14 8.43 8.90
C VAL A 89 -11.34 9.69 8.57
N LEU A 90 -10.65 9.67 7.44
CA LEU A 90 -9.74 10.74 7.03
C LEU A 90 -10.47 12.07 6.76
N LYS A 91 -11.71 12.06 6.26
CA LYS A 91 -12.50 13.28 5.98
C LYS A 91 -12.73 14.18 7.21
N ARG A 92 -12.48 13.66 8.42
CA ARG A 92 -12.57 14.40 9.69
C ARG A 92 -11.30 15.18 10.03
N VAL A 93 -10.22 14.97 9.28
CA VAL A 93 -8.93 15.63 9.46
C VAL A 93 -8.86 16.86 8.55
N PRO A 94 -8.32 18.00 9.02
CA PRO A 94 -8.01 19.13 8.14
C PRO A 94 -7.13 18.69 6.96
N ASN A 95 -7.35 19.30 5.79
CA ASN A 95 -6.56 19.04 4.57
C ASN A 95 -6.60 17.58 4.07
N PHE A 96 -7.64 16.82 4.41
CA PHE A 96 -7.74 15.40 3.99
C PHE A 96 -7.65 15.19 2.47
N ARG A 97 -8.01 16.20 1.67
CA ARG A 97 -7.92 16.16 0.20
C ARG A 97 -6.47 16.09 -0.29
N ASP A 98 -5.54 16.63 0.48
CA ASP A 98 -4.12 16.70 0.15
C ASP A 98 -3.38 15.41 0.53
N PHE A 99 -4.07 14.45 1.18
CA PHE A 99 -3.46 13.22 1.70
C PHE A 99 -2.64 12.46 0.67
N LYS A 100 -3.14 12.33 -0.56
CA LYS A 100 -2.39 11.66 -1.63
C LYS A 100 -1.09 12.40 -1.94
N ASP A 101 -1.18 13.71 -2.14
CA ASP A 101 -0.04 14.52 -2.59
C ASP A 101 1.00 14.67 -1.48
N ASP A 102 0.55 14.84 -0.23
CA ASP A 102 1.40 14.83 0.96
C ASP A 102 2.11 13.49 1.15
N TYR A 103 1.43 12.36 0.90
CA TYR A 103 2.06 11.04 0.97
C TYR A 103 3.13 10.86 -0.10
N ILE A 104 2.85 11.28 -1.33
CA ILE A 104 3.82 11.25 -2.44
C ILE A 104 5.03 12.10 -2.06
N ALA A 105 4.82 13.30 -1.50
CA ALA A 105 5.91 14.18 -1.07
C ALA A 105 6.76 13.58 0.06
N VAL A 106 6.16 12.80 0.96
CA VAL A 106 6.89 12.03 1.98
C VAL A 106 7.73 10.93 1.34
N LEU A 107 7.12 10.09 0.49
CA LEU A 107 7.81 8.93 -0.08
C LEU A 107 8.91 9.33 -1.07
N LYS A 108 8.74 10.41 -1.84
CA LYS A 108 9.76 10.93 -2.77
C LYS A 108 10.88 11.72 -2.08
N HIS A 109 10.73 12.05 -0.80
CA HIS A 109 11.72 12.87 -0.11
C HIS A 109 13.11 12.25 -0.20
N GLU A 110 14.08 13.05 -0.65
CA GLU A 110 15.48 12.63 -0.83
C GLU A 110 15.64 11.37 -1.72
N ASN A 111 14.82 11.25 -2.77
CA ASN A 111 14.83 10.12 -3.71
C ASN A 111 14.58 8.75 -3.06
N ASN A 112 13.89 8.71 -1.91
CA ASN A 112 13.59 7.46 -1.23
C ASN A 112 12.72 6.53 -2.09
N PHE A 113 11.67 7.05 -2.74
CA PHE A 113 10.90 6.34 -3.76
C PHE A 113 11.04 7.03 -5.12
N ASN A 114 11.30 6.25 -6.16
CA ASN A 114 11.31 6.71 -7.56
C ASN A 114 9.89 6.73 -8.18
N ASP A 115 9.75 7.25 -9.39
CA ASP A 115 8.44 7.39 -10.05
C ASP A 115 7.71 6.06 -10.31
N ALA A 116 8.45 5.00 -10.64
CA ALA A 116 7.88 3.67 -10.84
C ALA A 116 7.40 3.08 -9.50
N GLU A 117 8.18 3.23 -8.43
CA GLU A 117 7.82 2.81 -7.08
C GLU A 117 6.59 3.58 -6.56
N ILE A 118 6.47 4.88 -6.84
CA ILE A 118 5.27 5.66 -6.51
C ILE A 118 4.05 5.18 -7.30
N LYS A 119 4.19 4.86 -8.59
CA LYS A 119 3.10 4.29 -9.39
C LYS A 119 2.64 2.94 -8.83
N ASN A 120 3.59 2.12 -8.39
CA ASN A 120 3.32 0.82 -7.75
C ASN A 120 2.61 1.02 -6.40
N PHE A 121 3.08 1.91 -5.54
CA PHE A 121 2.41 2.26 -4.29
C PHE A 121 0.96 2.72 -4.51
N LEU A 122 0.72 3.60 -5.49
CA LEU A 122 -0.61 4.15 -5.76
C LEU A 122 -1.59 3.14 -6.37
N SER A 123 -1.12 2.05 -7.00
CA SER A 123 -2.00 1.11 -7.69
C SER A 123 -1.41 -0.28 -7.93
N GLY A 124 -0.17 -0.37 -8.42
CA GLY A 124 0.45 -1.63 -8.83
C GLY A 124 0.49 -2.70 -7.72
N ASN A 125 0.89 -2.30 -6.51
CA ASN A 125 0.97 -3.21 -5.37
C ASN A 125 -0.42 -3.73 -4.97
N ALA A 126 -1.46 -2.88 -5.05
CA ALA A 126 -2.84 -3.29 -4.77
C ALA A 126 -3.38 -4.25 -5.84
N LEU A 127 -3.07 -4.01 -7.12
CA LEU A 127 -3.42 -4.93 -8.21
C LEU A 127 -2.72 -6.29 -8.04
N ASN A 128 -1.47 -6.31 -7.59
CA ASN A 128 -0.74 -7.54 -7.28
C ASN A 128 -1.39 -8.27 -6.10
N PHE A 129 -1.60 -7.57 -4.98
CA PHE A 129 -2.24 -8.11 -3.77
C PHE A 129 -3.60 -8.75 -4.06
N LEU A 130 -4.46 -8.05 -4.82
CA LEU A 130 -5.81 -8.51 -5.17
C LEU A 130 -5.83 -9.55 -6.30
N GLY A 131 -4.69 -9.83 -6.95
CA GLY A 131 -4.64 -10.72 -8.11
C GLY A 131 -5.35 -10.18 -9.35
N LEU A 132 -5.38 -8.86 -9.51
CA LEU A 132 -6.01 -8.11 -10.59
C LEU A 132 -5.06 -7.73 -11.74
N TYR A 133 -3.85 -8.28 -11.75
CA TYR A 133 -2.91 -8.12 -12.86
C TYR A 133 -3.30 -8.97 -14.08
N LYS A 134 -2.75 -8.65 -15.25
CA LYS A 134 -2.98 -9.38 -16.51
C LYS A 134 -2.67 -10.87 -16.34
N GLY A 135 -3.66 -11.72 -16.59
CA GLY A 135 -3.56 -13.18 -16.42
C GLY A 135 -3.86 -13.70 -15.01
N GLY A 136 -4.02 -12.82 -14.02
CA GLY A 136 -4.39 -13.13 -12.65
C GLY A 136 -5.74 -13.83 -12.53
N LYS A 137 -5.87 -14.75 -11.58
CA LYS A 137 -7.09 -15.54 -11.37
C LYS A 137 -8.29 -14.66 -11.03
N ASN A 138 -8.10 -13.63 -10.20
CA ASN A 138 -9.19 -12.76 -9.78
C ASN A 138 -9.62 -11.80 -10.88
N LEU A 139 -8.69 -11.30 -11.71
CA LEU A 139 -9.04 -10.55 -12.92
C LEU A 139 -9.95 -11.37 -13.83
N LYS A 140 -9.57 -12.62 -14.14
CA LYS A 140 -10.38 -13.54 -14.97
C LYS A 140 -11.75 -13.82 -14.37
N ARG A 141 -11.85 -13.96 -13.05
CA ARG A 141 -13.12 -14.14 -12.35
C ARG A 141 -14.04 -12.92 -12.50
N LEU A 142 -13.49 -11.70 -12.38
CA LEU A 142 -14.26 -10.47 -12.62
C LEU A 142 -14.66 -10.32 -14.08
N GLU A 143 -13.77 -10.64 -15.04
CA GLU A 143 -14.11 -10.64 -16.47
C GLU A 143 -15.29 -11.58 -16.75
N LYS A 144 -15.24 -12.80 -16.21
CA LYS A 144 -16.33 -13.77 -16.33
C LYS A 144 -17.62 -13.23 -15.69
N PHE A 145 -17.54 -12.68 -14.48
CA PHE A 145 -18.68 -12.10 -13.78
C PHE A 145 -19.37 -11.01 -14.60
N TYR A 146 -18.62 -10.05 -15.14
CA TYR A 146 -19.21 -8.98 -15.96
C TYR A 146 -19.87 -9.52 -17.23
N LYS A 147 -19.22 -10.49 -17.90
CA LYS A 147 -19.77 -11.15 -19.09
C LYS A 147 -21.06 -11.91 -18.80
N ASP A 148 -21.06 -12.76 -17.78
CA ASP A 148 -22.21 -13.61 -17.43
C ASP A 148 -23.44 -12.79 -17.01
N ASN A 149 -23.22 -11.61 -16.41
CA ASN A 149 -24.29 -10.75 -15.91
C ASN A 149 -24.64 -9.60 -16.88
N ASN A 150 -24.07 -9.59 -18.09
CA ASN A 150 -24.27 -8.54 -19.09
C ASN A 150 -24.02 -7.11 -18.55
N ILE A 151 -23.03 -6.97 -17.67
CA ILE A 151 -22.63 -5.70 -17.07
C ILE A 151 -21.51 -5.10 -17.91
N ASN A 152 -21.68 -3.84 -18.36
CA ASN A 152 -20.59 -3.09 -18.96
C ASN A 152 -19.52 -2.84 -17.88
N PRO A 153 -18.28 -3.35 -18.03
CA PRO A 153 -17.26 -3.14 -17.02
C PRO A 153 -16.97 -1.64 -16.81
N PRO A 154 -16.67 -1.20 -15.59
CA PRO A 154 -16.32 0.18 -15.31
C PRO A 154 -14.98 0.56 -15.97
N GLU A 155 -14.76 1.85 -16.21
CA GLU A 155 -13.55 2.34 -16.92
C GLU A 155 -12.24 1.94 -16.23
N TRP A 156 -12.19 1.95 -14.89
CA TRP A 156 -11.01 1.49 -14.15
C TRP A 156 -10.67 0.02 -14.43
N PHE A 157 -11.68 -0.81 -14.71
CA PHE A 157 -11.46 -2.22 -15.01
C PHE A 157 -10.92 -2.39 -16.43
N LYS A 158 -11.43 -1.59 -17.38
CA LYS A 158 -10.93 -1.56 -18.75
C LYS A 158 -9.48 -1.08 -18.80
N SER A 159 -9.10 -0.09 -18.00
CA SER A 159 -7.73 0.44 -17.99
C SER A 159 -6.69 -0.58 -17.52
N ILE A 160 -7.05 -1.47 -16.57
CA ILE A 160 -6.19 -2.60 -16.16
C ILE A 160 -5.85 -3.51 -17.35
N ARG A 161 -6.83 -3.80 -18.22
CA ARG A 161 -6.64 -4.67 -19.39
C ARG A 161 -5.72 -4.04 -20.45
N LEU A 162 -5.70 -2.71 -20.52
CA LEU A 162 -4.91 -1.93 -21.47
C LEU A 162 -3.50 -1.62 -20.96
N SER A 163 -3.26 -1.68 -19.65
CA SER A 163 -1.93 -1.45 -19.09
C SER A 163 -1.02 -2.65 -19.31
N ASP A 164 0.15 -2.43 -19.92
CA ASP A 164 1.23 -3.42 -19.93
C ASP A 164 1.74 -3.59 -18.50
N GLY A 165 1.42 -4.74 -17.91
CA GLY A 165 1.94 -5.12 -16.61
C GLY A 165 3.45 -5.38 -16.74
N ARG A 166 4.22 -4.55 -16.04
CA ARG A 166 5.69 -4.53 -15.85
C ARG A 166 6.41 -3.50 -16.72
N SER A 167 6.73 -2.36 -16.09
CA SER A 167 7.93 -1.58 -16.34
C SER A 167 8.80 -1.67 -15.10
#